data_AF-A0A1V6NDI6-F1
#
_entry.id   AF-A0A1V6NDI6-F1
#
_cell.length_a   1.000
_cell.length_b   1.000
_cell.length_c   1.000
_cell.angle_alpha   90.00
_cell.angle_beta   90.00
_cell.angle_gamma   90.00
#
_symmetry.space_group_name_H-M   'P 1'
#
loop_
_entity.id
_entity.type
_entity.pdbx_description
1 polymer ?
#
loop_
_entity_poly.entity_id
_entity_poly.type
_entity_poly.pdbx_seq_one_letter_code
_entity_poly.pdbx_strand_id
1 'polypeptide(L)'
;MSASMCKENKMAPSQYGLLGGIKKIETPRDTGTESELIKHDPRLFFNVSSPSSTFICGSQGSGKSHTLSCILEGCLINSAAGRLLNPLTAVVFHYDTFICDDGGSPCEAAFLASHSNIKVRVLCAPTNIRTIRQTYSGFNIKIEPLQIDQANLNTKRMLDLMAVGQGQGPVPLYMHTVQRILREMRILQQNTGSQFDYWNFKERILDSGLLPGQLDPLKQRLDTLESFMPPQQAPATKQKNKKKANFRGAGSNWTPQASQLTIVDLSCPCISSDTACSLFNICFGIFMEQDTKVGRIVALDEAHKYMKDSIEARGFTDTLLSTVRLQRHLGARILISTQEPTISSDLLSLCSVTIVHRFSSPAWVRALQAHVAAAALGVQLDREASAYDDEHSENPRVSKKFALFHQIVHLQVGEALLFSPSAISGGASEGSQAPRTLGSGYMVIKVRDRLTKDGGKSVLAH
;
A
#
# COMPACT_ATOMS: atom_id res chain seq x y z
N MET A 1 7.52 -17.94 -1.32
CA MET A 1 6.82 -18.42 -0.11
C MET A 1 6.41 -17.18 0.66
N SER A 2 5.13 -16.96 0.98
CA SER A 2 4.71 -15.68 1.58
C SER A 2 4.52 -15.72 3.11
N ALA A 3 4.30 -16.90 3.69
CA ALA A 3 4.24 -17.12 5.15
C ALA A 3 4.65 -18.56 5.51
N SER A 4 5.19 -18.79 6.71
CA SER A 4 5.65 -20.12 7.15
C SER A 4 5.54 -20.31 8.66
N MET A 5 5.18 -21.52 9.09
CA MET A 5 5.44 -22.07 10.43
C MET A 5 6.78 -22.82 10.42
N CYS A 6 7.75 -22.49 11.27
CA CYS A 6 9.03 -23.22 11.31
C CYS A 6 9.67 -23.30 12.71
N LYS A 7 10.09 -24.51 13.07
CA LYS A 7 11.29 -24.79 13.90
C LYS A 7 12.52 -24.95 12.96
N GLU A 8 13.71 -24.74 13.49
CA GLU A 8 14.95 -24.37 12.79
C GLU A 8 15.46 -25.23 11.59
N ASN A 9 16.06 -24.50 10.64
CA ASN A 9 17.33 -24.73 9.93
C ASN A 9 17.48 -25.37 8.53
N LYS A 10 16.43 -25.73 7.78
CA LYS A 10 16.60 -25.99 6.32
C LYS A 10 15.59 -25.36 5.36
N MET A 11 14.46 -24.83 5.85
CA MET A 11 13.40 -24.28 4.98
C MET A 11 12.92 -22.87 5.36
N ALA A 12 13.44 -22.29 6.44
CA ALA A 12 13.11 -20.93 6.83
C ALA A 12 13.64 -19.93 5.79
N PRO A 13 12.85 -18.92 5.40
CA PRO A 13 13.36 -17.86 4.53
C PRO A 13 14.54 -17.14 5.21
N SER A 14 15.43 -16.55 4.42
CA SER A 14 16.64 -15.89 4.94
C SER A 14 16.32 -14.72 5.87
N GLN A 15 15.14 -14.12 5.70
CA GLN A 15 14.58 -13.04 6.49
C GLN A 15 13.07 -13.23 6.69
N TYR A 16 12.62 -13.03 7.93
CA TYR A 16 11.22 -13.13 8.33
C TYR A 16 10.95 -12.33 9.60
N GLY A 17 9.70 -11.93 9.78
CA GLY A 17 9.22 -11.29 11.02
C GLY A 17 8.01 -12.03 11.58
N LEU A 18 7.91 -12.17 12.89
CA LEU A 18 6.74 -12.72 13.56
C LEU A 18 5.54 -11.81 13.27
N LEU A 19 4.48 -12.38 12.71
CA LEU A 19 3.22 -11.68 12.46
C LEU A 19 2.24 -11.88 13.61
N GLY A 20 2.23 -13.08 14.21
CA GLY A 20 1.26 -13.40 15.24
C GLY A 20 1.24 -14.87 15.62
N GLY A 21 0.17 -15.27 16.30
CA GLY A 21 -0.13 -16.66 16.66
C GLY A 21 -1.30 -17.20 15.86
N ILE A 22 -1.20 -18.45 15.41
CA ILE A 22 -2.28 -19.20 14.76
C ILE A 22 -3.19 -19.75 15.86
N LYS A 23 -4.50 -19.52 15.71
CA LYS A 23 -5.53 -20.09 16.58
C LYS A 23 -6.15 -21.33 15.97
N LYS A 24 -6.37 -21.31 14.65
CA LYS A 24 -7.02 -22.39 13.91
C LYS A 24 -6.53 -22.39 12.47
N ILE A 25 -6.42 -23.58 11.87
CA ILE A 25 -6.19 -23.76 10.44
C ILE A 25 -7.42 -24.47 9.89
N GLU A 26 -7.93 -23.98 8.77
CA GLU A 26 -9.12 -24.50 8.09
C GLU A 26 -8.70 -24.89 6.68
N THR A 27 -8.63 -26.19 6.40
CA THR A 27 -8.31 -26.69 5.06
C THR A 27 -9.37 -27.69 4.59
N PRO A 28 -9.60 -27.84 3.27
CA PRO A 28 -10.58 -28.82 2.76
C PRO A 28 -10.24 -30.28 3.09
N ARG A 29 -9.01 -30.55 3.52
CA ARG A 29 -8.50 -31.85 3.92
C ARG A 29 -8.18 -31.80 5.42
N ASP A 30 -9.23 -31.72 6.24
CA ASP A 30 -9.10 -31.77 7.70
C ASP A 30 -8.38 -33.06 8.11
N THR A 31 -7.10 -32.94 8.43
CA THR A 31 -6.32 -34.01 9.05
C THR A 31 -6.01 -33.52 10.46
N GLY A 32 -6.56 -34.18 11.48
CA GLY A 32 -6.46 -33.75 12.89
C GLY A 32 -5.04 -33.45 13.40
N THR A 33 -4.02 -33.88 12.67
CA THR A 33 -2.60 -33.53 12.80
C THR A 33 -2.29 -32.03 12.81
N GLU A 34 -3.02 -31.16 12.09
CA GLU A 34 -2.71 -29.72 12.08
C GLU A 34 -3.03 -29.05 13.43
N SER A 35 -4.01 -29.57 14.18
CA SER A 35 -4.39 -29.05 15.50
C SER A 35 -3.32 -29.31 16.56
N GLU A 36 -2.61 -30.43 16.49
CA GLU A 36 -1.52 -30.75 17.42
C GLU A 36 -0.27 -29.89 17.18
N LEU A 37 0.04 -29.56 15.93
CA LEU A 37 1.15 -28.69 15.58
C LEU A 37 0.96 -27.26 16.13
N ILE A 38 -0.27 -26.73 16.04
CA ILE A 38 -0.62 -25.42 16.60
C ILE A 38 -0.46 -25.42 18.12
N LYS A 39 -0.83 -26.51 18.80
CA LYS A 39 -0.65 -26.64 20.26
C LYS A 39 0.81 -26.60 20.67
N HIS A 40 1.73 -27.11 19.84
CA HIS A 40 3.16 -27.09 20.14
C HIS A 40 3.80 -25.73 19.81
N ASP A 41 3.57 -25.16 18.63
CA ASP A 41 4.14 -23.88 18.24
C ASP A 41 3.16 -23.09 17.36
N PRO A 42 2.45 -22.10 17.94
CA PRO A 42 1.46 -21.33 17.20
C PRO A 42 2.08 -20.21 16.37
N ARG A 43 3.41 -20.00 16.39
CA ARG A 43 4.02 -18.80 15.78
C ARG A 43 3.88 -18.80 14.26
N LEU A 44 3.34 -17.70 13.75
CA LEU A 44 3.26 -17.41 12.33
C LEU A 44 4.27 -16.33 11.93
N PHE A 45 5.14 -16.66 10.99
CA PHE A 45 6.12 -15.72 10.46
C PHE A 45 5.74 -15.25 9.06
N PHE A 46 5.87 -13.95 8.84
CA PHE A 46 5.77 -13.29 7.54
C PHE A 46 7.11 -13.32 6.83
N ASN A 47 7.15 -13.78 5.57
CA ASN A 47 8.39 -13.84 4.82
C ASN A 47 8.76 -12.44 4.29
N VAL A 48 9.87 -11.91 4.79
CA VAL A 48 10.41 -10.61 4.36
C VAL A 48 11.38 -10.77 3.19
N SER A 49 11.89 -11.96 2.91
CA SER A 49 12.90 -12.20 1.86
C SER A 49 12.34 -12.08 0.45
N SER A 50 11.15 -12.62 0.21
CA SER A 50 10.54 -12.65 -1.12
C SER A 50 9.64 -11.42 -1.34
N PRO A 51 9.66 -10.81 -2.54
CA PRO A 51 8.64 -9.85 -2.95
C PRO A 51 7.23 -10.44 -2.84
N SER A 52 6.30 -9.67 -2.28
CA SER A 52 4.94 -10.11 -2.00
C SER A 52 3.96 -8.93 -2.04
N SER A 53 2.72 -9.23 -2.38
CA SER A 53 1.59 -8.32 -2.29
C SER A 53 0.65 -8.79 -1.18
N THR A 54 0.25 -7.87 -0.29
CA THR A 54 -0.62 -8.15 0.85
C THR A 54 -1.79 -7.18 0.88
N PHE A 55 -3.00 -7.73 0.87
CA PHE A 55 -4.24 -6.98 0.99
C PHE A 55 -4.81 -7.14 2.40
N ILE A 56 -5.06 -6.04 3.10
CA ILE A 56 -5.55 -6.00 4.48
C ILE A 56 -6.90 -5.28 4.46
N CYS A 57 -7.96 -5.94 4.91
CA CYS A 57 -9.29 -5.33 4.98
C CYS A 57 -10.06 -5.64 6.28
N GLY A 58 -11.08 -4.84 6.58
CA GLY A 58 -11.85 -4.90 7.83
C GLY A 58 -12.42 -3.55 8.27
N SER A 59 -13.38 -3.55 9.18
CA SER A 59 -14.00 -2.31 9.68
C SER A 59 -13.00 -1.42 10.43
N GLN A 60 -13.32 -0.15 10.63
CA GLN A 60 -12.55 0.73 11.51
C GLN A 60 -12.39 0.10 12.91
N GLY A 61 -11.20 0.24 13.51
CA GLY A 61 -10.90 -0.31 14.84
C GLY A 61 -10.75 -1.84 14.91
N SER A 62 -10.81 -2.56 13.79
CA SER A 62 -10.70 -4.03 13.79
C SER A 62 -9.26 -4.56 13.95
N GLY A 63 -8.24 -3.74 13.70
CA GLY A 63 -6.82 -4.13 13.77
C GLY A 63 -6.05 -4.05 12.46
N LYS A 64 -6.62 -3.45 11.40
CA LYS A 64 -5.97 -3.30 10.08
C LYS A 64 -4.63 -2.55 10.14
N SER A 65 -4.66 -1.31 10.62
CA SER A 65 -3.48 -0.43 10.67
C SER A 65 -2.43 -0.94 11.67
N HIS A 66 -2.86 -1.63 12.73
CA HIS A 66 -2.01 -2.45 13.59
C HIS A 66 -1.29 -3.57 12.81
N THR A 67 -2.00 -4.32 11.98
CA THR A 67 -1.41 -5.38 11.14
C THR A 67 -0.43 -4.81 10.12
N LEU A 68 -0.80 -3.71 9.46
CA LEU A 68 0.07 -2.99 8.53
C LEU A 68 1.39 -2.60 9.22
N SER A 69 1.28 -1.98 10.40
CA SER A 69 2.43 -1.58 11.22
C SER A 69 3.26 -2.76 11.68
N CYS A 70 2.64 -3.88 12.10
CA CYS A 70 3.34 -5.09 12.50
C CYS A 70 4.16 -5.71 11.35
N ILE A 71 3.64 -5.67 10.12
CA ILE A 71 4.39 -6.11 8.93
C ILE A 71 5.54 -5.14 8.65
N LEU A 72 5.31 -3.82 8.74
CA LEU A 72 6.36 -2.81 8.59
C LEU A 72 7.47 -2.98 9.63
N GLU A 73 7.15 -3.29 10.89
CA GLU A 73 8.14 -3.62 11.93
C GLU A 73 9.03 -4.78 11.51
N GLY A 74 8.43 -5.88 11.05
CA GLY A 74 9.20 -7.05 10.59
C GLY A 74 10.09 -6.76 9.38
N CYS A 75 9.75 -5.73 8.59
CA CYS A 75 10.51 -5.33 7.40
C CYS A 75 11.62 -4.29 7.69
N LEU A 76 11.52 -3.55 8.79
CA LEU A 76 12.36 -2.38 9.06
C LEU A 76 13.18 -2.48 10.36
N ILE A 77 12.68 -3.21 11.37
CA ILE A 77 13.33 -3.36 12.69
C ILE A 77 14.02 -4.73 12.76
N ASN A 78 15.33 -4.72 12.95
CA ASN A 78 16.02 -5.90 13.42
C ASN A 78 15.72 -6.12 14.91
N SER A 79 15.04 -7.22 15.24
CA SER A 79 14.56 -7.52 16.59
C SER A 79 14.50 -9.02 16.83
N ALA A 80 14.35 -9.43 18.11
CA ALA A 80 14.16 -10.82 18.49
C ALA A 80 12.85 -11.44 17.95
N ALA A 81 11.90 -10.63 17.47
CA ALA A 81 10.66 -11.09 16.85
C ALA A 81 10.87 -11.66 15.43
N GLY A 82 12.09 -11.80 14.94
CA GLY A 82 12.36 -12.38 13.63
C GLY A 82 13.85 -12.44 13.31
N ARG A 83 14.14 -12.58 12.02
CA ARG A 83 15.49 -12.48 11.46
C ARG A 83 15.46 -11.48 10.32
N LEU A 84 16.12 -10.34 10.48
CA LEU A 84 16.20 -9.29 9.47
C LEU A 84 17.68 -8.89 9.27
N LEU A 85 18.32 -9.45 8.25
CA LEU A 85 19.73 -9.22 7.95
C LEU A 85 19.95 -7.94 7.12
N ASN A 86 19.01 -7.65 6.23
CA ASN A 86 19.00 -6.54 5.29
C ASN A 86 17.66 -5.80 5.44
N PRO A 87 17.56 -4.85 6.38
CA PRO A 87 16.36 -4.05 6.57
C PRO A 87 15.96 -3.31 5.30
N LEU A 88 14.66 -3.22 5.05
CA LEU A 88 14.12 -2.59 3.84
C LEU A 88 14.08 -1.06 3.97
N THR A 89 13.76 -0.39 2.85
CA THR A 89 13.29 1.00 2.84
C THR A 89 11.78 1.03 2.58
N ALA A 90 11.06 1.89 3.30
CA ALA A 90 9.60 1.95 3.26
C ALA A 90 9.07 3.32 2.85
N VAL A 91 7.99 3.30 2.07
CA VAL A 91 7.10 4.45 1.88
C VAL A 91 5.66 4.08 2.27
N VAL A 92 5.02 4.94 3.05
CA VAL A 92 3.59 4.82 3.40
C VAL A 92 2.85 6.01 2.78
N PHE A 93 1.82 5.76 2.00
CA PHE A 93 0.89 6.77 1.51
C PHE A 93 -0.30 6.84 2.45
N HIS A 94 -0.54 8.02 3.01
CA HIS A 94 -1.62 8.26 3.96
C HIS A 94 -2.39 9.52 3.57
N TYR A 95 -3.72 9.40 3.55
CA TYR A 95 -4.62 10.51 3.29
C TYR A 95 -5.86 10.33 4.15
N ASP A 96 -6.13 11.34 4.98
CA ASP A 96 -7.33 11.45 5.77
C ASP A 96 -8.15 12.70 5.39
N THR A 97 -9.45 12.64 5.65
CA THR A 97 -10.31 13.81 5.61
C THR A 97 -9.88 14.78 6.70
N PHE A 98 -9.54 16.00 6.29
CA PHE A 98 -9.22 17.07 7.22
C PHE A 98 -10.42 17.38 8.12
N ILE A 99 -10.21 17.41 9.44
CA ILE A 99 -11.27 17.65 10.43
C ILE A 99 -11.14 19.06 11.03
N CYS A 100 -9.93 19.47 11.45
CA CYS A 100 -9.71 20.74 12.13
C CYS A 100 -8.27 21.25 11.97
N ASP A 101 -8.10 22.57 12.08
CA ASP A 101 -6.80 23.25 12.09
C ASP A 101 -6.00 22.98 13.37
N ASP A 102 -6.66 22.59 14.47
CA ASP A 102 -6.03 22.30 15.77
C ASP A 102 -5.33 20.92 15.80
N GLY A 103 -5.45 20.14 14.73
CA GLY A 103 -4.78 18.86 14.56
C GLY A 103 -5.70 17.76 14.01
N GLY A 104 -5.07 16.70 13.51
CA GLY A 104 -5.73 15.46 13.11
C GLY A 104 -5.14 14.25 13.83
N SER A 105 -5.59 13.05 13.47
CA SER A 105 -4.92 11.82 13.88
C SER A 105 -3.68 11.58 13.01
N PRO A 106 -2.50 11.32 13.60
CA PRO A 106 -1.32 10.94 12.82
C PRO A 106 -1.52 9.55 12.21
N CYS A 107 -0.82 9.26 11.11
CA CYS A 107 -0.74 7.90 10.57
C CYS A 107 -0.19 6.94 11.65
N GLU A 108 -0.85 5.81 11.89
CA GLU A 108 -0.44 4.85 12.94
C GLU A 108 0.97 4.27 12.71
N ALA A 109 1.46 4.27 11.46
CA ALA A 109 2.83 3.88 11.15
C ALA A 109 3.87 4.83 11.79
N ALA A 110 3.49 6.06 12.18
CA ALA A 110 4.37 7.01 12.84
C ALA A 110 4.90 6.51 14.19
N PHE A 111 4.16 5.63 14.88
CA PHE A 111 4.60 5.01 16.14
C PHE A 111 5.88 4.20 15.99
N LEU A 112 6.25 3.79 14.77
CA LEU A 112 7.55 3.18 14.45
C LEU A 112 8.74 4.07 14.83
N ALA A 113 8.54 5.38 14.90
CA ALA A 113 9.56 6.34 15.35
C ALA A 113 9.94 6.19 16.82
N SER A 114 9.15 5.48 17.61
CA SER A 114 9.47 5.21 19.02
C SER A 114 10.61 4.21 19.20
N HIS A 115 10.98 3.47 18.16
CA HIS A 115 12.07 2.50 18.18
C HIS A 115 13.37 3.10 17.62
N SER A 116 14.49 2.99 18.35
CA SER A 116 15.76 3.64 18.01
C SER A 116 16.38 3.18 16.68
N ASN A 117 16.14 1.93 16.29
CA ASN A 117 16.70 1.34 15.06
C ASN A 117 15.96 1.73 13.76
N ILE A 118 14.93 2.60 13.81
CA ILE A 118 14.24 3.11 12.63
C ILE A 118 14.36 4.62 12.56
N LYS A 119 14.56 5.13 11.34
CA LYS A 119 14.41 6.54 11.02
C LYS A 119 13.08 6.80 10.33
N VAL A 120 12.17 7.51 10.99
CA VAL A 120 10.91 7.94 10.39
C VAL A 120 11.00 9.40 9.96
N ARG A 121 10.39 9.73 8.82
CA ARG A 121 10.15 11.11 8.36
C ARG A 121 8.77 11.23 7.74
N VAL A 122 8.21 12.44 7.76
CA VAL A 122 6.95 12.78 7.08
C VAL A 122 7.21 13.81 5.99
N LEU A 123 6.72 13.53 4.79
CA LEU A 123 6.59 14.49 3.70
C LEU A 123 5.11 14.88 3.61
N CYS A 124 4.81 16.17 3.71
CA CYS A 124 3.43 16.64 3.71
C CYS A 124 3.16 17.74 2.68
N ALA A 125 1.88 18.06 2.48
CA ALA A 125 1.47 19.21 1.69
C ALA A 125 2.16 20.51 2.18
N PRO A 126 2.78 21.31 1.29
CA PRO A 126 3.37 22.59 1.67
C PRO A 126 2.37 23.54 2.34
N THR A 127 1.09 23.45 1.95
CA THR A 127 -0.03 24.22 2.48
C THR A 127 -0.50 23.79 3.87
N ASN A 128 -0.13 22.59 4.36
CA ASN A 128 -0.58 22.05 5.66
C ASN A 128 0.56 21.73 6.65
N ILE A 129 1.74 22.30 6.46
CA ILE A 129 2.93 21.92 7.24
C ILE A 129 2.81 22.22 8.74
N ARG A 130 2.09 23.28 9.12
CA ARG A 130 1.95 23.68 10.53
C ARG A 130 1.07 22.68 11.29
N THR A 131 -0.09 22.36 10.74
CA THR A 131 -1.02 21.40 11.33
C THR A 131 -0.40 20.00 11.39
N ILE A 132 0.28 19.55 10.34
CA ILE A 132 0.99 18.26 10.37
C ILE A 132 2.11 18.26 11.44
N ARG A 133 2.83 19.37 11.64
CA ARG A 133 3.80 19.48 12.74
C ARG A 133 3.16 19.35 14.12
N GLN A 134 1.96 19.88 14.30
CA GLN A 134 1.21 19.73 15.55
C GLN A 134 0.70 18.29 15.71
N THR A 135 0.07 17.71 14.69
CA THR A 135 -0.43 16.32 14.66
C THR A 135 0.66 15.29 15.01
N TYR A 136 1.88 15.49 14.53
CA TYR A 136 3.00 14.58 14.76
C TYR A 136 3.94 15.04 15.88
N SER A 137 3.60 16.08 16.64
CA SER A 137 4.46 16.66 17.69
C SER A 137 4.82 15.69 18.81
N GLY A 138 3.96 14.68 19.05
CA GLY A 138 4.22 13.60 20.01
C GLY A 138 5.33 12.62 19.60
N PHE A 139 5.85 12.73 18.38
CA PHE A 139 6.91 11.88 17.86
C PHE A 139 8.19 12.68 17.57
N ASN A 140 9.35 12.06 17.77
CA ASN A 140 10.62 12.63 17.35
C ASN A 140 10.86 12.36 15.85
N ILE A 141 10.06 13.00 14.98
CA ILE A 141 10.04 12.77 13.54
C ILE A 141 10.37 14.05 12.78
N LYS A 142 11.16 13.92 11.70
CA LYS A 142 11.43 15.04 10.79
C LYS A 142 10.25 15.25 9.84
N ILE A 143 9.71 16.46 9.83
CA ILE A 143 8.55 16.84 8.99
C ILE A 143 9.00 17.89 7.97
N GLU A 144 8.84 17.56 6.69
CA GLU A 144 9.29 18.37 5.56
C GLU A 144 8.15 18.54 4.55
N PRO A 145 8.09 19.68 3.83
CA PRO A 145 7.17 19.81 2.71
C PRO A 145 7.58 18.85 1.60
N LEU A 146 6.61 18.21 0.96
CA LEU A 146 6.81 17.45 -0.26
C LEU A 146 7.21 18.42 -1.38
N GLN A 147 8.37 18.17 -1.99
CA GLN A 147 8.92 18.95 -3.08
C GLN A 147 9.32 18.03 -4.25
N ILE A 148 8.63 18.14 -5.37
CA ILE A 148 8.89 17.39 -6.60
C ILE A 148 9.86 18.19 -7.46
N ASP A 149 11.11 17.74 -7.49
CA ASP A 149 12.14 18.33 -8.37
C ASP A 149 11.82 18.07 -9.85
N GLN A 150 12.12 19.03 -10.73
CA GLN A 150 11.96 18.84 -12.18
C GLN A 150 12.74 17.64 -12.73
N ALA A 151 13.88 17.27 -12.13
CA ALA A 151 14.66 16.10 -12.53
C ALA A 151 13.91 14.78 -12.27
N ASN A 152 12.92 14.82 -11.35
CA ASN A 152 12.01 13.72 -11.09
C ASN A 152 10.76 13.79 -11.99
N LEU A 153 10.61 14.76 -12.88
CA LEU A 153 9.55 14.76 -13.88
C LEU A 153 10.05 14.03 -15.12
N ASN A 154 9.15 13.27 -15.76
CA ASN A 154 9.44 12.59 -17.01
C ASN A 154 8.19 12.58 -17.89
N THR A 155 8.35 12.15 -19.15
CA THR A 155 7.24 12.10 -20.13
C THR A 155 6.02 11.37 -19.59
N LYS A 156 6.20 10.24 -18.91
CA LYS A 156 5.10 9.46 -18.35
C LYS A 156 4.41 10.20 -17.21
N ARG A 157 5.15 10.68 -16.21
CA ARG A 157 4.59 11.45 -15.08
C ARG A 157 3.84 12.69 -15.53
N MET A 158 4.36 13.39 -16.55
CA MET A 158 3.66 14.54 -17.12
C MET A 158 2.41 14.13 -17.90
N LEU A 159 2.43 13.02 -18.65
CA LEU A 159 1.22 12.50 -19.27
C LEU A 159 0.18 12.13 -18.22
N ASP A 160 0.56 11.37 -17.19
CA ASP A 160 -0.34 10.91 -16.13
C ASP A 160 -0.93 12.09 -15.35
N LEU A 161 -0.11 13.11 -15.05
CA LEU A 161 -0.56 14.32 -14.37
C LEU A 161 -1.49 15.17 -15.23
N MET A 162 -1.26 15.24 -16.55
CA MET A 162 -2.05 16.07 -17.46
C MET A 162 -3.28 15.32 -18.03
N ALA A 163 -3.30 13.99 -17.95
CA ALA A 163 -4.38 13.14 -18.40
C ALA A 163 -5.65 13.41 -17.58
N VAL A 164 -6.54 14.21 -18.16
CA VAL A 164 -7.96 14.18 -17.84
C VAL A 164 -8.57 13.09 -18.69
N GLY A 165 -9.27 12.15 -18.05
CA GLY A 165 -10.40 11.56 -18.72
C GLY A 165 -11.65 11.91 -17.94
N GLN A 166 -12.76 12.07 -18.65
CA GLN A 166 -14.02 11.67 -18.08
C GLN A 166 -14.10 10.15 -18.26
N GLY A 167 -14.55 9.43 -17.23
CA GLY A 167 -14.77 7.99 -17.39
C GLY A 167 -15.68 7.79 -18.60
N GLN A 168 -15.17 7.11 -19.64
CA GLN A 168 -15.89 6.76 -20.88
C GLN A 168 -16.12 7.91 -21.90
N GLY A 169 -15.40 9.02 -21.83
CA GLY A 169 -15.45 10.09 -22.84
C GLY A 169 -14.33 10.04 -23.90
N PRO A 170 -14.51 10.66 -25.09
CA PRO A 170 -13.43 10.86 -26.03
C PRO A 170 -12.31 11.70 -25.42
N VAL A 171 -11.06 11.37 -25.74
CA VAL A 171 -9.86 12.07 -25.26
C VAL A 171 -9.99 13.57 -25.55
N PRO A 172 -9.86 14.46 -24.55
CA PRO A 172 -9.95 15.89 -24.78
C PRO A 172 -8.93 16.33 -25.83
N LEU A 173 -9.33 17.19 -26.78
CA LEU A 173 -8.47 17.60 -27.89
C LEU A 173 -7.12 18.20 -27.44
N TYR A 174 -7.08 18.88 -26.30
CA TYR A 174 -5.82 19.42 -25.76
C TYR A 174 -4.81 18.33 -25.40
N MET A 175 -5.27 17.09 -25.14
CA MET A 175 -4.37 15.99 -24.82
C MET A 175 -3.56 15.53 -26.03
N HIS A 176 -4.10 15.65 -27.24
CA HIS A 176 -3.31 15.42 -28.45
C HIS A 176 -2.16 16.44 -28.55
N THR A 177 -2.43 17.70 -28.22
CA THR A 177 -1.42 18.76 -28.20
C THR A 177 -0.34 18.49 -27.14
N VAL A 178 -0.73 18.14 -25.92
CA VAL A 178 0.20 17.78 -24.83
C VAL A 178 1.05 16.56 -25.21
N GLN A 179 0.44 15.50 -25.75
CA GLN A 179 1.14 14.31 -26.21
C GLN A 179 2.14 14.62 -27.33
N ARG A 180 1.76 15.46 -28.29
CA ARG A 180 2.65 15.92 -29.36
C ARG A 180 3.88 16.64 -28.79
N ILE A 181 3.65 17.62 -27.90
CA ILE A 181 4.73 18.38 -27.25
C ILE A 181 5.66 17.46 -26.46
N LEU A 182 5.10 16.57 -25.64
CA LEU A 182 5.90 15.63 -24.84
C LEU A 182 6.68 14.63 -25.71
N ARG A 183 6.14 14.24 -26.87
CA ARG A 183 6.85 13.40 -27.85
C ARG A 183 8.03 14.14 -28.47
N GLU A 184 7.84 15.38 -28.91
CA GLU A 184 8.91 16.21 -29.46
C GLU A 184 10.03 16.44 -28.43
N MET A 185 9.65 16.78 -27.19
CA MET A 185 10.61 16.93 -26.09
C MET A 185 11.36 15.64 -25.80
N ARG A 186 10.68 14.48 -25.85
CA ARG A 186 11.32 13.18 -25.66
C ARG A 186 12.36 12.89 -26.74
N ILE A 187 12.08 13.21 -28.00
CA ILE A 187 13.04 13.06 -29.11
C ILE A 187 14.27 13.94 -28.86
N LEU A 188 14.08 15.20 -28.47
CA LEU A 188 15.18 16.11 -28.14
C LEU A 188 16.02 15.59 -26.98
N GLN A 189 15.40 15.04 -25.93
CA GLN A 189 16.11 14.42 -24.80
C GLN A 189 16.97 13.24 -25.24
N GLN A 190 16.46 12.37 -26.13
CA GLN A 190 17.24 11.24 -26.64
C GLN A 190 18.45 11.70 -27.47
N ASN A 191 18.28 12.75 -28.27
CA ASN A 191 19.37 13.27 -29.10
C ASN A 191 20.45 14.01 -28.29
N THR A 192 20.05 14.67 -27.19
CA THR A 192 20.95 15.54 -26.40
C THR A 192 21.45 14.91 -25.10
N GLY A 193 20.85 13.78 -24.67
CA GLY A 193 21.09 13.19 -23.35
C GLY A 193 20.61 14.07 -22.18
N SER A 194 19.77 15.07 -22.45
CA SER A 194 19.27 15.99 -21.43
C SER A 194 18.13 15.39 -20.60
N GLN A 195 17.92 15.93 -19.40
CA GLN A 195 16.79 15.59 -18.54
C GLN A 195 15.52 16.33 -18.96
N PHE A 196 14.39 16.00 -18.33
CA PHE A 196 13.14 16.71 -18.56
C PHE A 196 13.23 18.15 -18.04
N ASP A 197 12.85 19.11 -18.89
CA ASP A 197 12.79 20.53 -18.54
C ASP A 197 11.31 20.96 -18.45
N TYR A 198 10.86 21.19 -17.23
CA TYR A 198 9.49 21.62 -16.97
C TYR A 198 9.16 22.99 -17.57
N TRP A 199 10.13 23.92 -17.57
CA TRP A 199 9.91 25.26 -18.10
C TRP A 199 9.72 25.21 -19.61
N ASN A 200 10.56 24.44 -20.31
CA ASN A 200 10.41 24.25 -21.75
C ASN A 200 9.06 23.61 -22.10
N PHE A 201 8.56 22.69 -21.26
CA PHE A 201 7.22 22.12 -21.43
C PHE A 201 6.13 23.19 -21.25
N LYS A 202 6.17 23.97 -20.16
CA LYS A 202 5.17 25.01 -19.87
C LYS A 202 5.11 26.07 -20.98
N GLU A 203 6.26 26.53 -21.46
CA GLU A 203 6.37 27.50 -22.56
C GLU A 203 5.73 26.95 -23.84
N ARG A 204 6.09 25.73 -24.26
CA ARG A 204 5.49 25.08 -25.44
C ARG A 204 3.98 24.90 -25.33
N ILE A 205 3.46 24.67 -24.12
CA ILE A 205 2.02 24.56 -23.88
C ILE A 205 1.34 25.91 -24.05
N LEU A 206 1.88 26.97 -23.47
CA LEU A 206 1.32 28.32 -23.60
C LEU A 206 1.36 28.82 -25.04
N ASP A 207 2.40 28.45 -25.80
CA ASP A 207 2.59 28.82 -27.21
C ASP A 207 1.82 27.91 -28.19
N SER A 208 1.15 26.86 -27.71
CA SER A 208 0.51 25.86 -28.57
C SER A 208 -0.82 26.30 -29.21
N GLY A 209 -1.30 27.51 -28.91
CA GLY A 209 -2.53 28.07 -29.47
C GLY A 209 -3.82 27.41 -28.95
N LEU A 210 -3.77 26.76 -27.77
CA LEU A 210 -4.96 26.19 -27.13
C LEU A 210 -5.97 27.29 -26.79
N LEU A 211 -7.26 26.98 -26.99
CA LEU A 211 -8.34 27.88 -26.60
C LEU A 211 -8.39 28.03 -25.07
N PRO A 212 -8.87 29.17 -24.53
CA PRO A 212 -8.93 29.40 -23.09
C PRO A 212 -9.61 28.26 -22.32
N GLY A 213 -10.77 27.79 -22.79
CA GLY A 213 -11.51 26.68 -22.15
C GLY A 213 -10.79 25.32 -22.17
N GLN A 214 -9.77 25.13 -23.00
CA GLN A 214 -8.91 23.95 -23.00
C GLN A 214 -7.68 24.12 -22.11
N LEU A 215 -7.22 25.36 -21.95
CA LEU A 215 -6.00 25.71 -21.26
C LEU A 215 -6.23 25.89 -19.75
N ASP A 216 -7.43 26.30 -19.32
CA ASP A 216 -7.75 26.49 -17.91
C ASP A 216 -7.67 25.21 -17.06
N PRO A 217 -8.23 24.05 -17.48
CA PRO A 217 -8.05 22.80 -16.74
C PRO A 217 -6.58 22.35 -16.64
N LEU A 218 -5.81 22.63 -17.69
CA LEU A 218 -4.39 22.33 -17.75
C LEU A 218 -3.60 23.22 -16.80
N LYS A 219 -3.89 24.53 -16.79
CA LYS A 219 -3.32 25.49 -15.84
C LYS A 219 -3.54 25.06 -14.40
N GLN A 220 -4.76 24.66 -14.03
CA GLN A 220 -5.05 24.20 -12.67
C GLN A 220 -4.15 23.03 -12.23
N ARG A 221 -3.88 22.08 -13.13
CA ARG A 221 -2.99 20.94 -12.84
C ARG A 221 -1.52 21.36 -12.76
N LEU A 222 -1.08 22.27 -13.63
CA LEU A 222 0.26 22.84 -13.60
C LEU A 222 0.48 23.66 -12.32
N ASP A 223 -0.49 24.50 -11.93
CA ASP A 223 -0.45 25.30 -10.71
C ASP A 223 -0.41 24.39 -9.47
N THR A 224 -1.18 23.29 -9.51
CA THR A 224 -1.12 22.25 -8.46
C THR A 224 0.28 21.66 -8.38
N LEU A 225 0.89 21.20 -9.48
CA LEU A 225 2.25 20.68 -9.46
C LEU A 225 3.27 21.72 -8.99
N GLU A 226 3.17 22.95 -9.47
CA GLU A 226 4.06 24.06 -9.12
C GLU A 226 4.02 24.38 -7.63
N SER A 227 2.87 24.21 -6.97
CA SER A 227 2.77 24.36 -5.52
C SER A 227 3.61 23.32 -4.75
N PHE A 228 3.93 22.19 -5.37
CA PHE A 228 4.83 21.15 -4.86
C PHE A 228 6.22 21.21 -5.49
N MET A 229 6.56 22.18 -6.35
CA MET A 229 7.94 22.31 -6.85
C MET A 229 8.79 23.17 -5.90
N PRO A 230 10.12 22.97 -5.85
CA PRO A 230 11.02 23.87 -5.12
C PRO A 230 10.79 25.33 -5.55
N PRO A 231 10.76 26.31 -4.63
CA PRO A 231 10.46 27.71 -4.96
C PRO A 231 11.40 28.31 -6.01
N GLN A 232 12.64 27.81 -6.14
CA GLN A 232 13.60 28.24 -7.16
C GLN A 232 13.32 27.66 -8.56
N GLN A 233 12.51 26.61 -8.64
CA GLN A 233 12.05 25.97 -9.88
C GLN A 233 10.62 26.40 -10.24
N ALA A 234 9.84 26.92 -9.28
CA ALA A 234 8.50 27.46 -9.50
C ALA A 234 8.53 28.90 -10.09
N PRO A 235 7.58 29.27 -10.97
CA PRO A 235 7.66 30.50 -11.76
C PRO A 235 7.50 31.83 -10.99
N ALA A 236 6.99 31.82 -9.76
CA ALA A 236 6.67 33.05 -9.01
C ALA A 236 7.88 33.83 -8.45
N THR A 237 9.10 33.29 -8.53
CA THR A 237 10.29 33.85 -7.84
C THR A 237 11.34 34.49 -8.75
N LYS A 238 11.08 34.68 -10.05
CA LYS A 238 11.95 35.50 -10.91
C LYS A 238 11.80 37.00 -10.64
N GLN A 239 12.09 37.45 -9.42
CA GLN A 239 12.52 38.83 -9.20
C GLN A 239 13.98 38.99 -9.65
N LYS A 240 14.13 39.58 -10.84
CA LYS A 240 15.20 40.49 -11.32
C LYS A 240 16.70 40.15 -11.22
N ASN A 241 17.17 39.09 -10.57
CA ASN A 241 18.61 38.81 -10.52
C ASN A 241 19.06 37.71 -11.49
N LYS A 242 19.41 38.15 -12.72
CA LYS A 242 20.27 37.43 -13.68
C LYS A 242 21.70 37.28 -13.12
N LYS A 243 21.88 36.52 -12.05
CA LYS A 243 23.17 35.89 -11.76
C LYS A 243 22.95 34.39 -11.79
N LYS A 244 23.81 33.70 -12.55
CA LYS A 244 23.86 32.24 -12.69
C LYS A 244 23.98 31.59 -11.30
N ALA A 245 22.88 31.48 -10.56
CA ALA A 245 22.77 30.61 -9.42
C ALA A 245 22.60 29.21 -10.00
N ASN A 246 23.56 28.33 -9.73
CA ASN A 246 23.42 26.90 -10.02
C ASN A 246 22.03 26.46 -9.54
N PHE A 247 21.16 26.02 -10.47
CA PHE A 247 19.83 25.50 -10.20
C PHE A 247 19.94 24.24 -9.30
N ARG A 248 20.09 24.42 -7.99
CA ARG A 248 20.25 23.34 -7.01
C ARG A 248 19.48 23.62 -5.71
N GLY A 249 18.25 24.13 -5.82
CA GLY A 249 17.26 23.87 -4.78
C GLY A 249 16.81 22.44 -4.93
N ALA A 250 17.49 21.50 -4.25
CA ALA A 250 17.15 20.08 -4.37
C ALA A 250 15.75 19.84 -3.78
N GLY A 251 14.87 19.20 -4.54
CA GLY A 251 13.57 18.74 -4.03
C GLY A 251 13.69 17.70 -2.91
N SER A 252 12.57 17.08 -2.53
CA SER A 252 12.57 16.05 -1.50
C SER A 252 13.55 14.94 -1.85
N ASN A 253 14.40 14.56 -0.89
CA ASN A 253 15.38 13.50 -1.09
C ASN A 253 14.69 12.13 -1.09
N TRP A 254 14.84 11.34 -2.16
CA TRP A 254 14.29 9.99 -2.29
C TRP A 254 15.32 8.87 -2.20
N THR A 255 16.59 9.18 -1.89
CA THR A 255 17.65 8.18 -1.78
C THR A 255 17.26 7.08 -0.78
N PRO A 256 17.29 5.80 -1.19
CA PRO A 256 16.89 4.69 -0.34
C PRO A 256 17.89 4.49 0.80
N GLN A 257 17.38 4.36 2.03
CA GLN A 257 18.19 4.00 3.21
C GLN A 257 17.54 2.82 3.93
N ALA A 258 18.35 1.87 4.39
CA ALA A 258 17.88 0.75 5.19
C ALA A 258 17.28 1.26 6.52
N SER A 259 16.21 0.60 6.99
CA SER A 259 15.49 0.98 8.21
C SER A 259 14.96 2.42 8.21
N GLN A 260 14.64 2.95 7.03
CA GLN A 260 13.98 4.24 6.88
C GLN A 260 12.52 4.07 6.47
N LEU A 261 11.63 4.77 7.16
CA LEU A 261 10.24 4.94 6.79
C LEU A 261 9.97 6.38 6.37
N THR A 262 9.47 6.55 5.14
CA THR A 262 8.94 7.83 4.65
C THR A 262 7.42 7.77 4.62
N ILE A 263 6.75 8.56 5.44
CA ILE A 263 5.29 8.72 5.37
C ILE A 263 5.02 9.92 4.46
N VAL A 264 4.23 9.73 3.41
CA VAL A 264 3.73 10.82 2.57
C VAL A 264 2.29 11.07 3.01
N ASP A 265 2.11 12.12 3.80
CA ASP A 265 0.83 12.49 4.40
C ASP A 265 0.26 13.71 3.66
N LEU A 266 -0.75 13.46 2.83
CA LEU A 266 -1.41 14.50 2.04
C LEU A 266 -2.77 14.90 2.62
N SER A 267 -3.01 14.63 3.91
CA SER A 267 -4.21 15.06 4.64
C SER A 267 -4.19 16.58 4.78
N CYS A 268 -4.80 17.28 3.82
CA CYS A 268 -4.77 18.74 3.71
C CYS A 268 -6.12 19.22 3.17
N PRO A 269 -6.69 20.31 3.72
CA PRO A 269 -7.99 20.84 3.27
C PRO A 269 -7.96 21.32 1.80
N CYS A 270 -6.77 21.65 1.28
CA CYS A 270 -6.59 22.12 -0.09
C CYS A 270 -6.33 20.98 -1.10
N ILE A 271 -6.31 19.72 -0.66
CA ILE A 271 -6.00 18.57 -1.51
C ILE A 271 -7.22 17.65 -1.57
N SER A 272 -7.72 17.40 -2.77
CA SER A 272 -8.75 16.37 -2.99
C SER A 272 -8.14 14.96 -3.04
N SER A 273 -8.98 13.93 -2.88
CA SER A 273 -8.58 12.53 -3.06
C SER A 273 -7.92 12.27 -4.42
N ASP A 274 -8.41 12.93 -5.47
CA ASP A 274 -7.92 12.74 -6.84
C ASP A 274 -6.53 13.37 -7.03
N THR A 275 -6.33 14.55 -6.43
CA THR A 275 -5.03 15.22 -6.39
C THR A 275 -4.03 14.39 -5.58
N ALA A 276 -4.46 13.86 -4.43
CA ALA A 276 -3.65 12.96 -3.61
C ALA A 276 -3.24 11.70 -4.40
N CYS A 277 -4.17 11.05 -5.11
CA CYS A 277 -3.87 9.91 -6.00
C CYS A 277 -2.80 10.25 -7.05
N SER A 278 -2.93 11.39 -7.72
CA SER A 278 -1.95 11.84 -8.72
C SER A 278 -0.55 12.04 -8.11
N LEU A 279 -0.49 12.71 -6.95
CA LEU A 279 0.76 12.96 -6.23
C LEU A 279 1.36 11.67 -5.66
N PHE A 280 0.55 10.76 -5.14
CA PHE A 280 0.98 9.43 -4.70
C PHE A 280 1.54 8.61 -5.86
N ASN A 281 0.91 8.66 -7.04
CA ASN A 281 1.43 7.99 -8.22
C ASN A 281 2.81 8.53 -8.64
N ILE A 282 3.00 9.85 -8.57
CA ILE A 282 4.32 10.47 -8.82
C ILE A 282 5.34 10.00 -7.77
N CYS A 283 5.01 10.11 -6.48
CA CYS A 283 5.89 9.70 -5.39
C CYS A 283 6.25 8.22 -5.47
N PHE A 284 5.27 7.36 -5.78
CA PHE A 284 5.45 5.93 -5.99
C PHE A 284 6.42 5.68 -7.14
N GLY A 285 6.21 6.32 -8.29
CA GLY A 285 7.13 6.24 -9.40
C GLY A 285 8.55 6.64 -9.01
N ILE A 286 8.72 7.75 -8.28
CA ILE A 286 10.05 8.27 -7.91
C ILE A 286 10.76 7.26 -7.01
N PHE A 287 10.04 6.71 -6.03
CA PHE A 287 10.55 5.70 -5.11
C PHE A 287 10.91 4.37 -5.82
N MET A 288 10.13 3.98 -6.83
CA MET A 288 10.36 2.76 -7.61
C MET A 288 11.45 2.90 -8.68
N GLU A 289 11.77 4.12 -9.13
CA GLU A 289 12.86 4.37 -10.08
C GLU A 289 14.24 4.45 -9.41
N GLN A 290 14.32 4.66 -8.10
CA GLN A 290 15.62 4.72 -7.41
C GLN A 290 16.39 3.40 -7.57
N ASP A 291 17.65 3.50 -7.97
CA ASP A 291 18.57 2.37 -7.91
C ASP A 291 18.81 2.02 -6.44
N THR A 292 18.64 0.75 -6.09
CA THR A 292 18.71 0.32 -4.71
C THR A 292 19.26 -1.08 -4.57
N LYS A 293 20.25 -1.20 -3.70
CA LYS A 293 20.72 -2.47 -3.14
C LYS A 293 19.84 -2.94 -1.97
N VAL A 294 18.96 -2.06 -1.49
CA VAL A 294 18.03 -2.28 -0.38
C VAL A 294 16.65 -2.65 -0.93
N GLY A 295 16.04 -3.70 -0.40
CA GLY A 295 14.68 -4.08 -0.82
C GLY A 295 13.65 -3.01 -0.42
N ARG A 296 12.53 -2.99 -1.15
CA ARG A 296 11.51 -1.94 -1.03
C ARG A 296 10.20 -2.48 -0.46
N ILE A 297 9.55 -1.65 0.34
CA ILE A 297 8.15 -1.86 0.74
C ILE A 297 7.35 -0.58 0.55
N VAL A 298 6.17 -0.73 -0.05
CA VAL A 298 5.21 0.35 -0.28
C VAL A 298 3.95 -0.03 0.45
N ALA A 299 3.43 0.87 1.27
CA ALA A 299 2.21 0.68 2.03
C ALA A 299 1.20 1.78 1.66
N LEU A 300 -0.04 1.36 1.42
CA LEU A 300 -1.19 2.23 1.19
C LEU A 300 -2.08 2.12 2.42
N ASP A 301 -2.19 3.18 3.19
CA ASP A 301 -2.99 3.21 4.42
C ASP A 301 -4.35 3.86 4.15
N GLU A 302 -5.41 3.27 4.69
CA GLU A 302 -6.80 3.69 4.48
C GLU A 302 -7.16 3.92 2.99
N ALA A 303 -6.72 3.04 2.09
CA ALA A 303 -6.76 3.23 0.63
C ALA A 303 -8.13 3.65 0.06
N HIS A 304 -9.25 3.15 0.60
CA HIS A 304 -10.62 3.60 0.24
C HIS A 304 -10.89 5.11 0.38
N LYS A 305 -10.11 5.86 1.17
CA LYS A 305 -10.27 7.31 1.30
C LYS A 305 -9.89 8.06 0.02
N TYR A 306 -8.96 7.51 -0.76
CA TYR A 306 -8.45 8.18 -1.96
C TYR A 306 -8.55 7.34 -3.25
N MET A 307 -8.52 6.01 -3.17
CA MET A 307 -8.72 5.11 -4.33
C MET A 307 -10.21 4.86 -4.59
N LYS A 308 -10.88 5.87 -5.15
CA LYS A 308 -12.30 5.81 -5.58
C LYS A 308 -12.39 5.61 -7.10
N ASP A 309 -13.53 5.94 -7.71
CA ASP A 309 -13.78 5.73 -9.14
C ASP A 309 -13.23 6.83 -10.08
N SER A 310 -12.37 7.71 -9.56
CA SER A 310 -11.73 8.75 -10.36
C SER A 310 -10.70 8.20 -11.33
N ILE A 311 -10.25 9.04 -12.25
CA ILE A 311 -9.32 8.65 -13.31
C ILE A 311 -7.91 8.55 -12.74
N GLU A 312 -7.60 9.47 -11.85
CA GLU A 312 -6.38 9.55 -11.07
C GLU A 312 -6.23 8.31 -10.19
N ALA A 313 -7.30 7.90 -9.52
CA ALA A 313 -7.34 6.67 -8.73
C ALA A 313 -7.16 5.42 -9.60
N ARG A 314 -7.80 5.36 -10.78
CA ARG A 314 -7.58 4.28 -11.75
C ARG A 314 -6.15 4.22 -12.27
N GLY A 315 -5.57 5.36 -12.65
CA GLY A 315 -4.17 5.44 -13.10
C GLY A 315 -3.17 5.01 -12.02
N PHE A 316 -3.44 5.35 -10.76
CA PHE A 316 -2.65 4.86 -9.64
C PHE A 316 -2.85 3.34 -9.43
N THR A 317 -4.08 2.86 -9.50
CA THR A 317 -4.42 1.43 -9.42
C THR A 317 -3.71 0.62 -10.51
N ASP A 318 -3.72 1.07 -11.77
CA ASP A 318 -3.06 0.41 -12.90
C ASP A 318 -1.55 0.35 -12.73
N THR A 319 -0.97 1.40 -12.16
CA THR A 319 0.46 1.45 -11.83
C THR A 319 0.81 0.46 -10.71
N LEU A 320 -0.05 0.33 -9.70
CA LEU A 320 0.08 -0.69 -8.64
C LEU A 320 -0.08 -2.10 -9.20
N LEU A 321 -1.09 -2.36 -10.03
CA LEU A 321 -1.33 -3.66 -10.68
C LEU A 321 -0.13 -4.10 -11.51
N SER A 322 0.40 -3.17 -12.30
CA SER A 322 1.62 -3.40 -13.10
C SER A 322 2.82 -3.74 -12.21
N THR A 323 2.96 -3.04 -11.08
CA THR A 323 4.04 -3.29 -10.13
C THR A 323 3.87 -4.63 -9.40
N VAL A 324 2.66 -5.00 -8.99
CA VAL A 324 2.37 -6.30 -8.37
C VAL A 324 2.71 -7.44 -9.33
N ARG A 325 2.39 -7.30 -10.63
CA ARG A 325 2.77 -8.29 -11.67
C ARG A 325 4.29 -8.39 -11.84
N LEU A 326 5.01 -7.29 -11.70
CA LEU A 326 6.47 -7.20 -11.87
C LEU A 326 7.27 -7.23 -10.55
N GLN A 327 6.62 -7.48 -9.41
CA GLN A 327 7.20 -7.26 -8.08
C GLN A 327 8.47 -8.05 -7.82
N ARG A 328 8.61 -9.24 -8.45
CA ARG A 328 9.82 -10.08 -8.35
C ARG A 328 11.04 -9.44 -9.00
N HIS A 329 10.85 -8.76 -10.14
CA HIS A 329 11.92 -8.05 -10.83
C HIS A 329 12.26 -6.73 -10.13
N LEU A 330 11.27 -6.08 -9.53
CA LEU A 330 11.44 -4.79 -8.85
C LEU A 330 11.89 -4.92 -7.38
N GLY A 331 11.88 -6.14 -6.83
CA GLY A 331 12.24 -6.40 -5.44
C GLY A 331 11.29 -5.74 -4.42
N ALA A 332 10.04 -5.50 -4.82
CA ALA A 332 9.09 -4.67 -4.09
C ALA A 332 8.04 -5.50 -3.33
N ARG A 333 7.69 -5.04 -2.13
CA ARG A 333 6.54 -5.54 -1.35
C ARG A 333 5.46 -4.47 -1.34
N ILE A 334 4.24 -4.84 -1.70
CA ILE A 334 3.10 -3.91 -1.73
C ILE A 334 2.12 -4.31 -0.64
N LEU A 335 1.83 -3.40 0.29
CA LEU A 335 0.82 -3.56 1.33
C LEU A 335 -0.32 -2.60 1.06
N ILE A 336 -1.56 -3.10 1.09
CA ILE A 336 -2.76 -2.29 0.89
C ILE A 336 -3.66 -2.51 2.10
N SER A 337 -3.90 -1.45 2.87
CA SER A 337 -4.84 -1.43 3.99
C SER A 337 -6.07 -0.62 3.60
N THR A 338 -7.26 -1.22 3.70
CA THR A 338 -8.51 -0.58 3.31
C THR A 338 -9.67 -1.04 4.18
N GLN A 339 -10.68 -0.21 4.38
CA GLN A 339 -11.92 -0.70 5.00
C GLN A 339 -12.74 -1.51 4.00
N GLU A 340 -12.77 -1.06 2.74
CA GLU A 340 -13.57 -1.62 1.67
C GLU A 340 -12.72 -2.55 0.79
N PRO A 341 -12.96 -3.87 0.79
CA PRO A 341 -12.25 -4.79 -0.10
C PRO A 341 -12.67 -4.64 -1.58
N THR A 342 -13.74 -3.90 -1.84
CA THR A 342 -14.29 -3.65 -3.18
C THR A 342 -13.58 -2.53 -3.94
N ILE A 343 -12.60 -1.85 -3.33
CA ILE A 343 -11.84 -0.76 -3.99
C ILE A 343 -11.19 -1.22 -5.31
N SER A 344 -10.79 -2.49 -5.39
CA SER A 344 -10.24 -3.10 -6.60
C SER A 344 -10.26 -4.62 -6.46
N SER A 345 -11.16 -5.26 -7.21
CA SER A 345 -11.20 -6.72 -7.40
C SER A 345 -9.87 -7.26 -7.93
N ASP A 346 -9.24 -6.51 -8.82
CA ASP A 346 -8.00 -6.91 -9.48
C ASP A 346 -6.83 -6.92 -8.49
N LEU A 347 -6.73 -5.91 -7.62
CA LEU A 347 -5.71 -5.90 -6.56
C LEU A 347 -5.96 -7.02 -5.56
N LEU A 348 -7.21 -7.25 -5.16
CA LEU A 348 -7.57 -8.33 -4.23
C LEU A 348 -7.19 -9.72 -4.81
N SER A 349 -7.43 -9.96 -6.09
CA SER A 349 -7.13 -11.24 -6.75
C SER A 349 -5.63 -11.47 -7.03
N LEU A 350 -4.87 -10.41 -7.31
CA LEU A 350 -3.42 -10.50 -7.56
C LEU A 350 -2.60 -10.55 -6.25
N CYS A 351 -3.20 -10.24 -5.11
CA CYS A 351 -2.48 -10.27 -3.83
C CYS A 351 -2.12 -11.71 -3.41
N SER A 352 -0.85 -11.90 -3.04
CA SER A 352 -0.33 -13.21 -2.60
C SER A 352 -0.75 -13.59 -1.17
N VAL A 353 -1.16 -12.58 -0.39
CA VAL A 353 -1.65 -12.71 0.98
C VAL A 353 -2.85 -11.79 1.13
N THR A 354 -3.95 -12.30 1.67
CA THR A 354 -5.11 -11.49 2.04
C THR A 354 -5.38 -11.69 3.53
N ILE A 355 -5.42 -10.60 4.28
CA ILE A 355 -5.68 -10.58 5.72
C ILE A 355 -7.01 -9.86 5.94
N VAL A 356 -7.97 -10.58 6.50
CA VAL A 356 -9.35 -10.11 6.69
C VAL A 356 -9.64 -10.01 8.18
N HIS A 357 -9.71 -8.78 8.67
CA HIS A 357 -10.17 -8.46 10.01
C HIS A 357 -11.70 -8.42 10.07
N ARG A 358 -12.24 -8.26 11.28
CA ARG A 358 -13.68 -8.15 11.52
C ARG A 358 -14.34 -7.10 10.62
N PHE A 359 -15.46 -7.47 9.99
CA PHE A 359 -16.41 -6.55 9.38
C PHE A 359 -17.80 -7.18 9.32
N SER A 360 -18.82 -6.37 9.01
CA SER A 360 -20.22 -6.82 9.01
C SER A 360 -20.94 -6.72 7.66
N SER A 361 -20.28 -6.26 6.59
CA SER A 361 -20.86 -6.09 5.25
C SER A 361 -20.98 -7.42 4.48
N PRO A 362 -22.18 -7.88 4.10
CA PRO A 362 -22.36 -9.06 3.25
C PRO A 362 -21.83 -8.84 1.82
N ALA A 363 -21.82 -7.60 1.33
CA ALA A 363 -21.25 -7.27 0.03
C ALA A 363 -19.73 -7.53 0.00
N TRP A 364 -19.04 -7.24 1.10
CA TRP A 364 -17.60 -7.48 1.22
C TRP A 364 -17.27 -8.98 1.27
N VAL A 365 -18.10 -9.80 1.92
CA VAL A 365 -17.96 -11.27 1.84
C VAL A 365 -18.12 -11.76 0.41
N ARG A 366 -19.11 -11.26 -0.34
CA ARG A 366 -19.30 -11.65 -1.75
C ARG A 366 -18.08 -11.29 -2.60
N ALA A 367 -17.48 -10.11 -2.39
CA ALA A 367 -16.25 -9.72 -3.06
C ALA A 367 -15.08 -10.65 -2.71
N LEU A 368 -14.91 -11.01 -1.43
CA LEU A 368 -13.89 -11.99 -1.02
C LEU A 368 -14.12 -13.36 -1.66
N GLN A 369 -15.37 -13.85 -1.68
CA GLN A 369 -15.72 -15.13 -2.29
C GLN A 369 -15.46 -15.16 -3.80
N ALA A 370 -15.62 -14.03 -4.49
CA ALA A 370 -15.36 -13.94 -5.92
C ALA A 370 -13.86 -13.98 -6.27
N HIS A 371 -12.99 -13.52 -5.36
CA HIS A 371 -11.57 -13.28 -5.67
C HIS A 371 -10.57 -14.10 -4.84
N VAL A 372 -11.01 -14.72 -3.75
CA VAL A 372 -10.17 -15.53 -2.87
C VAL A 372 -10.63 -16.98 -2.93
N ALA A 373 -9.85 -17.85 -3.58
CA ALA A 373 -10.20 -19.26 -3.83
C ALA A 373 -10.60 -20.02 -2.55
N ALA A 374 -9.92 -19.77 -1.44
CA ALA A 374 -10.25 -20.36 -0.15
C ALA A 374 -11.63 -19.93 0.38
N ALA A 375 -12.01 -18.66 0.18
CA ALA A 375 -13.35 -18.18 0.50
C ALA A 375 -14.41 -18.77 -0.45
N ALA A 376 -14.04 -19.04 -1.71
CA ALA A 376 -14.91 -19.64 -2.73
C ALA A 376 -15.19 -21.14 -2.50
N LEU A 377 -14.18 -21.92 -2.08
CA LEU A 377 -14.35 -23.36 -1.82
C LEU A 377 -15.25 -23.66 -0.62
N GLY A 378 -15.30 -22.75 0.36
CA GLY A 378 -16.31 -22.81 1.41
C GLY A 378 -17.75 -22.78 0.87
N VAL A 379 -17.97 -22.33 -0.38
CA VAL A 379 -19.28 -22.24 -1.04
C VAL A 379 -19.50 -23.37 -2.07
N GLN A 380 -18.46 -23.87 -2.75
CA GLN A 380 -18.62 -24.93 -3.77
C GLN A 380 -18.97 -26.29 -3.16
N LEU A 381 -18.40 -26.63 -1.99
CA LEU A 381 -18.77 -27.85 -1.27
C LEU A 381 -20.24 -27.85 -0.81
N ASP A 382 -20.88 -26.69 -0.67
CA ASP A 382 -22.32 -26.59 -0.36
C ASP A 382 -23.20 -27.03 -1.56
N ARG A 383 -22.77 -26.76 -2.80
CA ARG A 383 -23.54 -27.13 -4.02
C ARG A 383 -23.53 -28.63 -4.27
N GLU A 384 -22.39 -29.29 -4.08
CA GLU A 384 -22.27 -30.74 -4.27
C GLU A 384 -22.93 -31.52 -3.12
N ALA A 385 -22.89 -31.01 -1.88
CA ALA A 385 -23.61 -31.60 -0.76
C ALA A 385 -25.15 -31.47 -0.92
N SER A 386 -25.64 -30.36 -1.49
CA SER A 386 -27.08 -30.16 -1.75
C SER A 386 -27.65 -30.98 -2.91
N ALA A 387 -26.80 -31.63 -3.73
CA ALA A 387 -27.25 -32.49 -4.84
C ALA A 387 -27.53 -33.94 -4.41
N TYR A 388 -27.23 -34.29 -3.15
CA TYR A 388 -27.40 -35.63 -2.57
C TYR A 388 -28.09 -35.57 -1.18
N ASP A 389 -29.06 -34.67 -0.98
CA ASP A 389 -29.82 -34.67 0.28
C ASP A 389 -31.04 -35.60 0.19
N ASP A 390 -30.90 -36.71 0.93
CA ASP A 390 -31.91 -37.65 1.38
C ASP A 390 -32.85 -36.93 2.37
N GLU A 391 -34.17 -37.11 2.23
CA GLU A 391 -35.24 -36.29 2.84
C GLU A 391 -35.40 -36.36 4.38
N HIS A 392 -34.43 -36.90 5.14
CA HIS A 392 -34.64 -37.29 6.54
C HIS A 392 -33.58 -36.85 7.57
N SER A 393 -33.06 -35.61 7.50
CA SER A 393 -32.19 -35.05 8.56
C SER A 393 -32.75 -33.75 9.16
N GLU A 394 -33.37 -33.83 10.35
CA GLU A 394 -33.85 -32.70 11.19
C GLU A 394 -32.71 -31.91 11.89
N ASN A 395 -31.68 -31.49 11.16
CA ASN A 395 -30.73 -30.51 11.66
C ASN A 395 -30.51 -29.45 10.58
N PRO A 396 -30.89 -28.17 10.80
CA PRO A 396 -30.61 -27.12 9.84
C PRO A 396 -29.09 -26.90 9.78
N ARG A 397 -28.42 -27.59 8.86
CA ARG A 397 -27.00 -27.38 8.57
C ARG A 397 -26.85 -25.96 8.04
N VAL A 398 -26.41 -25.06 8.92
CA VAL A 398 -26.02 -23.69 8.56
C VAL A 398 -25.07 -23.76 7.36
N SER A 399 -25.47 -23.23 6.19
CA SER A 399 -24.65 -23.30 4.97
C SER A 399 -23.24 -22.77 5.27
N LYS A 400 -22.17 -23.41 4.77
CA LYS A 400 -20.79 -22.97 5.07
C LYS A 400 -20.52 -21.53 4.60
N LYS A 401 -21.32 -21.01 3.66
CA LYS A 401 -21.40 -19.57 3.34
C LYS A 401 -21.73 -18.68 4.56
N PHE A 402 -22.71 -19.08 5.38
CA PHE A 402 -23.01 -18.43 6.64
C PHE A 402 -21.91 -18.66 7.67
N ALA A 403 -21.21 -19.81 7.65
CA ALA A 403 -20.12 -20.09 8.58
C ALA A 403 -18.93 -19.12 8.44
N LEU A 404 -18.45 -18.85 7.21
CA LEU A 404 -17.34 -17.91 6.99
C LEU A 404 -17.73 -16.47 7.38
N PHE A 405 -18.93 -16.02 6.99
CA PHE A 405 -19.40 -14.69 7.36
C PHE A 405 -19.58 -14.57 8.88
N HIS A 406 -20.21 -15.56 9.51
CA HIS A 406 -20.37 -15.63 10.95
C HIS A 406 -19.01 -15.55 11.66
N GLN A 407 -18.01 -16.28 11.17
CA GLN A 407 -16.66 -16.23 11.73
C GLN A 407 -16.03 -14.84 11.62
N ILE A 408 -16.12 -14.18 10.45
CA ILE A 408 -15.58 -12.83 10.25
C ILE A 408 -16.22 -11.82 11.22
N VAL A 409 -17.55 -11.89 11.41
CA VAL A 409 -18.28 -10.98 12.31
C VAL A 409 -17.86 -11.15 13.77
N HIS A 410 -17.48 -12.37 14.18
CA HIS A 410 -17.11 -12.70 15.56
C HIS A 410 -15.61 -12.56 15.88
N LEU A 411 -14.77 -12.21 14.91
CA LEU A 411 -13.35 -11.94 15.15
C LEU A 411 -13.17 -10.84 16.20
N GLN A 412 -12.30 -11.05 17.17
CA GLN A 412 -11.93 -10.02 18.14
C GLN A 412 -10.97 -8.99 17.52
N VAL A 413 -10.80 -7.85 18.17
CA VAL A 413 -9.84 -6.82 17.72
C VAL A 413 -8.44 -7.43 17.63
N GLY A 414 -7.77 -7.29 16.47
CA GLY A 414 -6.47 -7.87 16.19
C GLY A 414 -6.49 -9.35 15.80
N GLU A 415 -7.67 -9.99 15.73
CA GLU A 415 -7.84 -11.28 15.08
C GLU A 415 -8.21 -11.11 13.61
N ALA A 416 -7.69 -12.00 12.77
CA ALA A 416 -7.95 -11.96 11.34
C ALA A 416 -7.98 -13.36 10.73
N LEU A 417 -8.66 -13.48 9.60
CA LEU A 417 -8.49 -14.60 8.68
C LEU A 417 -7.35 -14.28 7.71
N LEU A 418 -6.38 -15.19 7.61
CA LEU A 418 -5.28 -15.10 6.66
C LEU A 418 -5.46 -16.12 5.56
N PHE A 419 -5.50 -15.62 4.33
CA PHE A 419 -5.55 -16.38 3.10
C PHE A 419 -4.21 -16.24 2.39
N SER A 420 -3.50 -17.35 2.18
CA SER A 420 -2.30 -17.36 1.36
C SER A 420 -2.03 -18.77 0.82
N PRO A 421 -2.32 -19.03 -0.47
CA PRO A 421 -2.18 -20.38 -1.03
C PRO A 421 -0.75 -20.93 -0.97
N SER A 422 0.25 -20.05 -0.93
CA SER A 422 1.66 -20.39 -0.87
C SER A 422 2.23 -20.41 0.56
N ALA A 423 1.40 -20.18 1.58
CA ALA A 423 1.83 -20.32 2.98
C ALA A 423 2.13 -21.78 3.27
N ILE A 424 3.16 -22.03 4.09
CA ILE A 424 3.55 -23.38 4.49
C ILE A 424 3.04 -23.66 5.91
N SER A 425 2.24 -24.71 6.05
CA SER A 425 1.87 -25.34 7.32
C SER A 425 2.70 -26.62 7.52
N GLY A 426 3.18 -26.84 8.74
CA GLY A 426 3.95 -28.03 9.11
C GLY A 426 5.44 -27.79 9.32
N GLY A 427 5.92 -28.11 10.53
CA GLY A 427 7.34 -28.24 10.80
C GLY A 427 7.83 -29.60 10.32
N ALA A 428 9.01 -29.65 9.71
CA ALA A 428 9.71 -30.90 9.45
C ALA A 428 10.12 -31.51 10.80
N SER A 429 9.28 -32.37 11.38
CA SER A 429 9.74 -33.32 12.39
C SER A 429 10.65 -34.35 11.69
N GLU A 430 11.73 -34.74 12.36
CA GLU A 430 12.63 -35.80 11.89
C GLU A 430 11.82 -37.07 11.59
N GLY A 431 11.60 -37.34 10.30
CA GLY A 431 10.78 -38.46 9.83
C GLY A 431 9.49 -38.02 9.11
N SER A 432 9.62 -37.77 7.82
CA SER A 432 8.60 -38.17 6.82
C SER A 432 7.28 -37.38 6.70
N GLN A 433 7.28 -36.04 6.76
CA GLN A 433 6.25 -35.27 6.03
C GLN A 433 6.85 -34.05 5.31
N ALA A 434 6.67 -34.00 4.00
CA ALA A 434 7.00 -32.83 3.18
C ALA A 434 6.16 -31.62 3.64
N PRO A 435 6.72 -30.39 3.62
CA PRO A 435 5.97 -29.19 3.98
C PRO A 435 4.73 -29.08 3.09
N ARG A 436 3.58 -28.83 3.72
CA ARG A 436 2.32 -28.68 3.01
C ARG A 436 2.03 -27.21 2.80
N THR A 437 1.52 -26.88 1.62
CA THR A 437 1.00 -25.55 1.36
C THR A 437 -0.43 -25.45 1.86
N LEU A 438 -0.81 -24.27 2.35
CA LEU A 438 -2.17 -23.96 2.80
C LEU A 438 -3.17 -24.15 1.65
N GLY A 439 -2.74 -23.90 0.41
CA GLY A 439 -3.54 -24.12 -0.78
C GLY A 439 -4.83 -23.30 -0.77
N SER A 440 -5.96 -23.97 -0.73
CA SER A 440 -7.28 -23.35 -0.69
C SER A 440 -7.88 -23.27 0.72
N GLY A 441 -7.06 -23.43 1.76
CA GLY A 441 -7.45 -23.16 3.14
C GLY A 441 -7.22 -21.73 3.60
N TYR A 442 -7.53 -21.47 4.86
CA TYR A 442 -7.25 -20.21 5.56
C TYR A 442 -6.85 -20.45 7.02
N MET A 443 -6.22 -19.46 7.63
CA MET A 443 -5.80 -19.51 9.04
C MET A 443 -6.52 -18.44 9.84
N VAL A 444 -6.98 -18.76 11.04
CA VAL A 444 -7.39 -17.77 12.04
C VAL A 444 -6.17 -17.38 12.83
N ILE A 445 -5.81 -16.10 12.81
CA ILE A 445 -4.60 -15.59 13.45
C ILE A 445 -4.95 -14.49 14.45
N LYS A 446 -4.12 -14.35 15.48
CA LYS A 446 -4.06 -13.18 16.35
C LYS A 446 -2.74 -12.47 16.09
N VAL A 447 -2.81 -11.25 15.57
CA VAL A 447 -1.62 -10.42 15.31
C VAL A 447 -0.93 -10.13 16.63
N ARG A 448 0.41 -10.23 16.66
CA ARG A 448 1.19 -9.96 17.88
C ARG A 448 1.10 -8.49 18.30
N ASP A 449 1.48 -8.21 19.53
CA ASP A 449 1.67 -6.85 20.01
C ASP A 449 2.88 -6.19 19.31
N ARG A 450 2.82 -4.87 19.17
CA ARG A 450 3.85 -4.08 18.51
C ARG A 450 5.11 -3.96 19.35
N LEU A 451 6.27 -3.82 18.70
CA LEU A 451 7.55 -3.56 19.37
C LEU A 451 7.66 -2.11 19.86
N THR A 452 6.81 -1.23 19.33
CA THR A 452 6.79 0.20 19.60
C THR A 452 5.99 0.55 20.85
N LYS A 453 6.18 1.78 21.37
CA LYS A 453 5.63 2.21 22.66
C LYS A 453 4.10 2.15 22.76
N ASP A 454 3.38 2.20 21.65
CA ASP A 454 1.92 2.07 21.61
C ASP A 454 1.45 0.64 21.91
N GLY A 455 2.31 -0.38 21.75
CA GLY A 455 1.98 -1.78 22.01
C GLY A 455 0.78 -2.29 21.20
N GLY A 456 0.30 -1.55 20.19
CA GLY A 456 -0.90 -1.85 19.44
C GLY A 456 -2.20 -1.25 19.98
N LYS A 457 -2.16 -0.38 21.00
CA LYS A 457 -3.33 0.39 21.44
C LYS A 457 -3.55 1.58 20.52
N SER A 458 -4.69 1.63 19.84
CA SER A 458 -5.08 2.82 19.07
C SER A 458 -5.30 4.01 20.01
N VAL A 459 -4.87 5.20 19.62
CA VAL A 459 -5.00 6.44 20.41
C VAL A 459 -6.44 6.73 20.81
N LEU A 460 -7.42 6.23 20.04
CA LEU A 460 -8.86 6.37 20.30
C LEU A 460 -9.39 5.47 21.44
N ALA A 461 -8.56 4.60 22.03
CA ALA A 461 -8.95 3.68 23.10
C ALA A 461 -8.58 4.16 24.51
N HIS A 462 -8.33 5.46 24.68
CA HIS A 462 -8.05 6.10 25.97
C HIS A 462 -9.19 6.98 26.45
#